data_AF-A0A1Q6U1B5-F1
#
_entry.id   AF-A0A1Q6U1B5-F1
#
_cell.length_a   1.000
_cell.length_b   1.000
_cell.length_c   1.000
_cell.angle_alpha   90.00
_cell.angle_beta   90.00
_cell.angle_gamma   90.00
#
_symmetry.space_group_name_H-M   'P 1'
#
loop_
_entity.id
_entity.type
_entity.pdbx_description
1 polymer ?
#
loop_
_entity_poly.entity_id
_entity_poly.type
_entity_poly.pdbx_seq_one_letter_code
_entity_poly.pdbx_strand_id
1 'polypeptide(L)'
;MRDKLYRFMQGRNGMDDLCRMESGLVLVLLILGIFTRLGIFTTVALLLMIHMYYRALSKNTAKRYEENQKYLNFKYNRTVSWNRFKKRMAQTRDYRFYKCPTCKQEVRVPKGHGKIEITCPKCREKFIRRS
;
A
#
# COMPACT_ATOMS: atom_id res chain seq x y z
N MET A 1 10.87 -36.43 13.00
CA MET A 1 9.55 -35.79 12.76
C MET A 1 9.64 -34.60 11.82
N ARG A 2 10.60 -33.69 12.04
CA ARG A 2 10.86 -32.53 11.16
C ARG A 2 11.07 -32.91 9.68
N ASP A 3 11.82 -33.97 9.39
CA ASP A 3 12.08 -34.39 8.01
C ASP A 3 10.84 -34.94 7.29
N LYS A 4 9.92 -35.57 8.04
CA LYS A 4 8.63 -36.03 7.49
C LYS A 4 7.76 -34.83 7.10
N LEU A 5 7.73 -33.78 7.93
CA LEU A 5 7.03 -32.53 7.63
C LEU A 5 7.68 -31.76 6.48
N TYR A 6 9.01 -31.72 6.42
CA TYR A 6 9.73 -31.08 5.32
C TYR A 6 9.47 -31.76 3.98
N ARG A 7 9.56 -33.10 3.94
CA ARG A 7 9.22 -33.89 2.74
C ARG A 7 7.75 -33.73 2.35
N PHE A 8 6.85 -33.59 3.32
CA PHE A 8 5.46 -33.28 3.04
C PHE A 8 5.33 -31.87 2.43
N MET A 9 5.97 -30.85 2.98
CA MET A 9 5.88 -29.47 2.45
C MET A 9 6.60 -29.28 1.10
N GLN A 10 7.46 -30.22 0.70
CA GLN A 10 8.16 -30.19 -0.58
C GLN A 10 7.15 -30.20 -1.75
N GLY A 11 7.23 -29.19 -2.62
CA GLY A 11 6.34 -29.05 -3.78
C GLY A 11 4.97 -28.42 -3.47
N ARG A 12 4.76 -27.86 -2.27
CA ARG A 12 3.58 -27.06 -1.93
C ARG A 12 3.93 -25.56 -1.84
N ASN A 13 2.92 -24.70 -1.84
CA ASN A 13 3.12 -23.24 -1.80
C ASN A 13 3.82 -22.78 -0.51
N GLY A 14 3.42 -23.31 0.63
CA GLY A 14 3.89 -22.82 1.92
C GLY A 14 3.32 -21.44 2.27
N MET A 15 3.99 -20.75 3.19
CA MET A 15 3.51 -19.49 3.76
C MET A 15 4.09 -18.29 3.00
N ASP A 16 3.26 -17.65 2.17
CA ASP A 16 3.61 -16.50 1.33
C ASP A 16 3.23 -15.13 1.98
N ASP A 17 3.58 -14.02 1.33
CA ASP A 17 3.28 -12.66 1.81
C ASP A 17 1.77 -12.39 1.92
N LEU A 18 0.96 -13.01 1.05
CA LEU A 18 -0.49 -12.93 1.14
C LEU A 18 -1.01 -13.68 2.37
N CYS A 19 -0.52 -14.90 2.65
CA CYS A 19 -0.85 -15.64 3.86
C CYS A 19 -0.47 -14.87 5.13
N ARG A 20 0.64 -14.12 5.11
CA ARG A 20 1.03 -13.24 6.24
C ARG A 20 0.06 -12.08 6.42
N MET A 21 -0.49 -11.54 5.33
CA MET A 21 -1.54 -10.52 5.42
C MET A 21 -2.84 -11.12 5.95
N GLU A 22 -3.22 -12.30 5.46
CA GLU A 22 -4.43 -13.02 5.88
C GLU A 22 -4.35 -13.38 7.36
N SER A 23 -3.19 -13.84 7.86
CA SER A 23 -3.03 -14.16 9.28
C SER A 23 -3.15 -12.91 10.18
N GLY A 24 -2.60 -11.77 9.74
CA GLY A 24 -2.81 -10.49 10.42
C GLY A 24 -4.27 -10.05 10.42
N LEU A 25 -4.98 -10.23 9.30
CA LEU A 25 -6.42 -9.92 9.19
C LEU A 25 -7.27 -10.81 10.11
N VAL A 26 -6.98 -12.10 10.16
CA VAL A 26 -7.62 -13.05 11.08
C VAL A 26 -7.44 -12.60 12.53
N LEU A 27 -6.22 -12.24 12.93
CA LEU A 27 -5.96 -11.75 14.28
C LEU A 27 -6.80 -10.51 14.62
N VAL A 28 -6.85 -9.53 13.71
CA VAL A 28 -7.66 -8.31 13.90
C VAL A 28 -9.16 -8.64 14.01
N LEU A 29 -9.67 -9.52 13.15
CA LEU A 29 -11.08 -9.92 13.19
C LEU A 29 -11.45 -10.66 14.47
N LEU A 30 -10.57 -11.52 14.98
CA LEU A 30 -10.78 -12.20 16.26
C LEU A 30 -10.81 -11.19 17.42
N ILE A 31 -9.90 -10.22 17.45
CA ILE A 31 -9.88 -9.16 18.45
C ILE A 31 -11.19 -8.35 18.39
N LEU A 32 -11.62 -7.93 17.20
CA LEU A 32 -12.88 -7.20 17.02
C LEU A 32 -14.11 -8.04 17.41
N GLY A 33 -14.08 -9.35 17.14
CA GLY A 33 -15.12 -10.29 17.54
C GLY A 33 -15.29 -10.35 19.06
N ILE A 34 -14.18 -10.29 19.82
CA ILE A 34 -14.20 -10.26 21.29
C ILE A 34 -14.93 -9.01 21.80
N PHE A 35 -14.63 -7.84 21.22
CA PHE A 35 -15.22 -6.57 21.67
C PHE A 35 -16.68 -6.38 21.24
N THR A 36 -17.01 -6.79 20.02
CA THR A 36 -18.35 -6.56 19.45
C THR A 36 -19.35 -7.64 19.80
N ARG A 37 -18.89 -8.84 20.20
CA ARG A 37 -19.70 -10.07 20.41
C ARG A 37 -20.58 -10.46 19.22
N LEU A 38 -20.34 -9.88 18.05
CA LEU A 38 -21.03 -10.21 16.81
C LEU A 38 -20.37 -11.44 16.20
N GLY A 39 -21.08 -12.56 16.14
CA GLY A 39 -20.59 -13.83 15.60
C GLY A 39 -20.17 -13.77 14.13
N ILE A 40 -20.49 -12.68 13.42
CA ILE A 40 -20.08 -12.46 12.02
C ILE A 40 -18.54 -12.37 11.92
N PHE A 41 -17.89 -11.62 12.81
CA PHE A 41 -16.43 -11.46 12.75
C PHE A 41 -15.69 -12.76 12.98
N THR A 42 -16.17 -13.58 13.92
CA THR A 42 -15.62 -14.91 14.19
C THR A 42 -15.83 -15.87 13.03
N THR A 43 -17.01 -15.85 12.39
CA THR A 43 -17.29 -16.68 11.21
C THR A 43 -16.41 -16.29 10.04
N VAL A 44 -16.26 -14.99 9.76
CA VAL A 44 -15.37 -14.50 8.69
C VAL A 44 -13.91 -14.85 8.99
N ALA A 45 -13.45 -14.71 10.24
CA ALA A 45 -12.11 -15.09 10.65
C ALA A 45 -11.85 -16.60 10.43
N LEU A 46 -12.83 -17.45 10.75
CA LEU A 46 -12.73 -18.90 10.54
C LEU A 46 -12.64 -19.24 9.04
N LEU A 47 -13.48 -18.63 8.20
CA LEU A 47 -13.44 -18.85 6.75
C LEU A 47 -12.09 -18.41 6.14
N LEU A 48 -11.56 -17.26 6.57
CA LEU A 48 -10.25 -16.79 6.14
C LEU A 48 -9.12 -17.71 6.60
N MET A 49 -9.21 -18.24 7.81
CA MET A 49 -8.24 -19.20 8.33
C MET A 49 -8.23 -20.50 7.50
N ILE A 50 -9.41 -21.02 7.14
CA ILE A 50 -9.53 -22.19 6.26
C ILE A 50 -8.91 -21.90 4.89
N HIS A 51 -9.20 -20.72 4.32
CA HIS A 51 -8.63 -20.30 3.04
C HIS A 51 -7.09 -20.22 3.08
N MET A 52 -6.53 -19.65 4.15
CA MET A 52 -5.08 -19.55 4.36
C MET A 52 -4.42 -20.93 4.38
N TYR A 53 -4.98 -21.89 5.12
CA TYR A 53 -4.45 -23.27 5.15
C TYR A 53 -4.59 -23.96 3.80
N TYR A 54 -5.71 -23.77 3.10
CA TYR A 54 -5.90 -24.28 1.75
C TYR A 54 -4.83 -23.75 0.78
N ARG A 55 -4.52 -22.45 0.81
CA ARG A 55 -3.41 -21.87 0.01
C ARG A 55 -2.08 -22.49 0.38
N ALA A 56 -1.74 -22.53 1.67
CA ALA A 56 -0.44 -22.98 2.14
C ALA A 56 -0.16 -24.45 1.77
N LEU A 57 -1.20 -25.29 1.80
CA LEU A 57 -1.13 -26.71 1.49
C LEU A 57 -1.37 -27.04 0.00
N SER A 58 -1.73 -26.05 -0.81
CA SER A 58 -1.98 -26.22 -2.24
C SER A 58 -0.73 -26.70 -2.98
N LYS A 59 -0.91 -27.68 -3.85
CA LYS A 59 0.13 -28.19 -4.77
C LYS A 59 0.29 -27.33 -6.02
N ASN A 60 -0.68 -26.46 -6.33
CA ASN A 60 -0.59 -25.58 -7.50
C ASN A 60 0.20 -24.31 -7.18
N THR A 61 1.53 -24.45 -7.10
CA THR A 61 2.45 -23.38 -6.72
C THR A 61 2.47 -22.23 -7.74
N ALA A 62 2.38 -22.54 -9.04
CA ALA A 62 2.38 -21.52 -10.10
C ALA A 62 1.20 -20.53 -9.94
N LYS A 63 -0.03 -21.06 -9.80
CA LYS A 63 -1.21 -20.21 -9.62
C LYS A 63 -1.16 -19.40 -8.32
N ARG A 64 -0.67 -20.01 -7.23
CA ARG A 64 -0.52 -19.31 -5.94
C ARG A 64 0.53 -18.21 -6.00
N TYR A 65 1.62 -18.45 -6.71
CA TYR A 65 2.66 -17.45 -6.97
C TYR A 65 2.12 -16.26 -7.75
N GLU A 66 1.34 -16.47 -8.82
CA GLU A 66 0.71 -15.38 -9.57
C GLU A 66 -0.21 -14.52 -8.70
N GLU A 67 -1.03 -15.16 -7.85
CA GLU A 67 -1.90 -14.45 -6.90
C GLU A 67 -1.08 -13.64 -5.88
N ASN A 68 0.03 -14.19 -5.38
CA ASN A 68 0.94 -13.47 -4.49
C ASN A 68 1.62 -12.29 -5.21
N GLN A 69 2.02 -12.45 -6.46
CA GLN A 69 2.59 -11.37 -7.27
C GLN A 69 1.59 -10.22 -7.49
N LYS A 70 0.32 -10.53 -7.77
CA LYS A 70 -0.75 -9.51 -7.85
C LYS A 70 -0.88 -8.74 -6.53
N TYR A 71 -0.84 -9.45 -5.40
CA TYR A 71 -0.87 -8.83 -4.07
C TYR A 71 0.36 -7.95 -3.82
N LEU A 72 1.57 -8.42 -4.14
CA LEU A 72 2.81 -7.66 -3.97
C LEU A 72 2.81 -6.38 -4.82
N ASN A 73 2.36 -6.47 -6.08
CA ASN A 73 2.23 -5.30 -6.95
C ASN A 73 1.21 -4.29 -6.40
N PHE A 74 0.07 -4.76 -5.89
CA PHE A 74 -0.90 -3.89 -5.22
C PHE A 74 -0.30 -3.21 -3.97
N LYS A 75 0.34 -3.99 -3.10
CA LYS A 75 1.02 -3.51 -1.89
C LYS A 75 2.08 -2.47 -2.23
N TYR A 76 2.90 -2.72 -3.25
CA TYR A 76 3.92 -1.80 -3.72
C TYR A 76 3.30 -0.49 -4.24
N ASN A 77 2.31 -0.56 -5.12
CA ASN A 77 1.65 0.63 -5.68
C ASN A 77 0.99 1.49 -4.60
N ARG A 78 0.34 0.87 -3.60
CA ARG A 78 -0.19 1.55 -2.42
C ARG A 78 0.90 2.21 -1.58
N THR A 79 2.03 1.52 -1.39
CA THR A 79 3.16 2.05 -0.61
C THR A 79 3.80 3.25 -1.31
N VAL A 80 4.02 3.17 -2.63
CA VAL A 80 4.59 4.25 -3.44
C VAL A 80 3.67 5.46 -3.51
N SER A 81 2.36 5.26 -3.69
CA SER A 81 1.37 6.35 -3.66
C SER A 81 1.31 7.01 -2.28
N TRP A 82 1.30 6.23 -1.19
CA TRP A 82 1.35 6.76 0.17
C TRP A 82 2.63 7.55 0.45
N ASN A 83 3.79 7.05 0.03
CA ASN A 83 5.06 7.75 0.18
C ASN A 83 5.10 9.05 -0.62
N ARG A 84 4.54 9.08 -1.84
CA ARG A 84 4.38 10.31 -2.62
C ARG A 84 3.46 11.30 -1.91
N PHE A 85 2.33 10.84 -1.38
CA PHE A 85 1.42 11.67 -0.59
C PHE A 85 2.08 12.25 0.66
N LYS A 86 2.76 11.41 1.45
CA LYS A 86 3.50 11.83 2.65
C LYS A 86 4.56 12.88 2.32
N LYS A 87 5.35 12.67 1.25
CA LYS A 87 6.34 13.66 0.77
C LYS A 87 5.68 14.98 0.37
N ARG A 88 4.57 14.94 -0.36
CA ARG A 88 3.82 16.14 -0.75
C ARG A 88 3.25 16.89 0.45
N MET A 89 2.69 16.17 1.42
CA MET A 89 2.17 16.74 2.66
C MET A 89 3.28 17.40 3.48
N ALA A 90 4.44 16.76 3.60
CA ALA A 90 5.59 17.34 4.28
C ALA A 90 6.05 18.65 3.61
N GLN A 91 6.14 18.66 2.27
CA GLN A 91 6.52 19.86 1.51
C GLN A 91 5.45 20.96 1.52
N THR A 92 4.20 20.64 1.86
CA THR A 92 3.11 21.64 1.90
C THR A 92 3.29 22.63 3.05
N ARG A 93 4.09 22.32 4.09
CA ARG A 93 4.38 23.29 5.15
C ARG A 93 5.30 24.42 4.66
N ASP A 94 6.35 24.05 3.91
CA ASP A 94 7.40 25.00 3.53
C ASP A 94 7.21 25.57 2.12
N TYR A 95 6.48 24.87 1.26
CA TYR A 95 6.32 25.22 -0.16
C TYR A 95 4.87 25.22 -0.62
N ARG A 96 4.62 26.01 -1.66
CA ARG A 96 3.39 26.07 -2.43
C ARG A 96 3.68 25.66 -3.86
N PHE A 97 2.74 24.94 -4.46
CA PHE A 97 2.86 24.44 -5.83
C PHE A 97 1.92 25.24 -6.73
N TYR A 98 2.49 25.90 -7.74
CA TYR A 98 1.76 26.70 -8.71
C TYR A 98 1.86 26.08 -10.09
N LYS A 99 0.78 26.16 -10.89
CA LYS A 99 0.83 25.79 -12.31
C LYS A 99 1.12 27.04 -13.14
N CYS A 100 2.10 26.94 -14.03
CA CYS A 100 2.36 27.97 -15.02
C CYS A 100 1.11 28.17 -15.91
N PRO A 101 0.68 29.42 -16.17
CA PRO A 101 -0.51 29.69 -17.01
C PRO A 101 -0.33 29.21 -18.46
N THR A 102 0.88 29.28 -19.00
CA THR A 102 1.17 28.96 -20.41
C THR A 102 1.42 27.46 -20.60
N CYS A 103 2.41 26.89 -19.92
CA CYS A 103 2.84 25.50 -20.16
C CYS A 103 2.29 24.48 -19.16
N LYS A 104 1.51 24.91 -18.16
CA LYS A 104 0.91 24.08 -17.09
C LYS A 104 1.91 23.29 -16.23
N GLN A 105 3.21 23.56 -16.35
CA GLN A 105 4.25 22.98 -15.50
C GLN A 105 4.03 23.36 -14.03
N GLU A 106 4.14 22.38 -13.11
CA GLU A 106 4.09 22.63 -11.67
C GLU A 106 5.43 23.20 -11.19
N VAL A 107 5.39 24.36 -10.54
CA VAL A 107 6.55 25.09 -10.01
C VAL A 107 6.43 25.13 -8.48
N ARG A 108 7.50 24.73 -7.80
CA ARG A 108 7.61 24.76 -6.34
C ARG A 108 8.13 26.12 -5.89
N VAL A 109 7.46 26.71 -4.92
CA VAL A 109 7.75 28.07 -4.42
C VAL A 109 7.74 28.07 -2.89
N PRO A 110 8.75 28.65 -2.20
CA PRO A 110 8.76 28.73 -0.74
C PRO A 110 7.63 29.64 -0.21
N LYS A 111 7.06 29.30 0.95
CA LYS A 111 6.02 30.07 1.64
C LYS A 111 6.62 31.20 2.49
N GLY A 112 5.85 32.27 2.72
CA GLY A 112 6.19 33.35 3.66
C GLY A 112 6.76 34.64 3.04
N HIS A 113 6.89 34.72 1.72
CA HIS A 113 7.52 35.87 1.04
C HIS A 113 6.54 36.90 0.46
N GLY A 114 5.24 36.82 0.79
CA GLY A 114 4.25 37.79 0.31
C GLY A 114 4.02 37.73 -1.21
N LYS A 115 4.06 38.86 -1.92
CA LYS A 115 3.86 38.94 -3.37
C LYS A 115 5.19 38.68 -4.08
N ILE A 116 5.24 37.65 -4.91
CA ILE A 116 6.47 37.21 -5.60
C ILE A 116 6.23 37.10 -7.10
N GLU A 117 7.28 37.38 -7.88
CA GLU A 117 7.35 37.08 -9.31
C GLU A 117 7.94 35.67 -9.48
N ILE A 118 7.18 34.77 -10.09
CA ILE A 118 7.62 33.40 -10.37
C ILE A 118 7.97 33.31 -11.85
N THR A 119 9.20 32.90 -12.14
CA THR A 119 9.65 32.60 -13.51
C THR A 119 9.52 31.10 -13.76
N CYS A 120 8.78 30.71 -14.80
CA CYS A 120 8.65 29.30 -15.16
C CYS A 120 9.98 28.73 -15.69
N PRO A 121 10.48 27.58 -15.17
CA PRO A 121 11.73 27.00 -15.67
C PRO A 121 11.63 26.46 -17.10
N LYS A 122 10.42 26.14 -17.58
CA LYS A 122 10.19 25.53 -18.90
C LYS A 122 10.00 26.56 -20.00
N CYS A 123 9.10 27.53 -19.80
CA CYS A 123 8.74 28.52 -20.83
C CYS A 123 9.24 29.93 -20.52
N ARG A 124 9.92 30.15 -19.38
CA ARG A 124 10.42 31.45 -18.90
C ARG A 124 9.37 32.54 -18.71
N GLU A 125 8.09 32.22 -18.88
CA GLU A 125 6.97 33.11 -18.57
C GLU A 125 7.02 33.55 -17.10
N LYS A 126 6.81 34.85 -16.87
CA LYS A 126 6.81 35.46 -15.55
C LYS A 126 5.39 35.72 -15.11
N PHE A 127 5.04 35.32 -13.89
CA PHE A 127 3.71 35.57 -13.37
C PHE A 127 3.75 35.86 -11.87
N ILE A 128 2.86 36.73 -11.44
CA ILE A 128 2.79 37.19 -10.05
C ILE A 128 1.78 36.35 -9.28
N ARG A 129 2.21 35.80 -8.14
CA ARG A 129 1.35 35.11 -7.17
C ARG A 129 1.77 35.48 -5.75
N ARG A 130 0.90 35.19 -4.79
CA ARG A 130 1.22 35.31 -3.37
C ARG A 130 1.82 33.99 -2.89
N SER A 131 2.99 34.03 -2.29
CA SER A 131 3.65 32.91 -1.61
C SER A 131 2.70 32.25 -0.60
#